data_AF-A0A838JRH5-F1
#
_entry.id   AF-A0A838JRH5-F1
#
_cell.length_a   1.000
_cell.length_b   1.000
_cell.length_c   1.000
_cell.angle_alpha   90.00
_cell.angle_beta   90.00
_cell.angle_gamma   90.00
#
_symmetry.space_group_name_H-M   'P 1'
#
loop_
_entity.id
_entity.type
_entity.pdbx_description
1 polymer ?
#
loop_
_entity_poly.entity_id
_entity_poly.type
_entity_poly.pdbx_seq_one_letter_code
_entity_poly.pdbx_strand_id
1 'polypeptide(L)'
;MMVNVVRDAPVHPLTRELAEPYLQHWERMRDVLAAGWGTRGRRREILLAAIAHALDFQTWHSLVRQRGLDDEQAVELMACAVGCAAHGCKR
;
A
#
# COMPACT_ATOMS: atom_id res chain seq x y z
N MET A 1 -3.00 3.01 -17.62
CA MET A 1 -4.43 2.99 -18.01
C MET A 1 -5.38 2.99 -16.81
N MET A 2 -5.17 2.15 -15.78
CA MET A 2 -6.11 2.01 -14.63
C MET A 2 -6.12 3.15 -13.60
N VAL A 3 -5.21 4.13 -13.68
CA VAL A 3 -5.03 5.15 -12.63
C VAL A 3 -6.30 5.95 -12.34
N ASN A 4 -7.05 6.37 -13.36
CA ASN A 4 -8.30 7.12 -13.16
C ASN A 4 -9.38 6.24 -12.53
N VAL A 5 -9.44 4.97 -12.94
CA VAL A 5 -10.42 4.00 -12.43
C VAL A 5 -10.18 3.77 -10.93
N VAL A 6 -8.94 3.49 -10.54
CA VAL A 6 -8.57 3.26 -9.13
C VAL A 6 -8.72 4.54 -8.29
N ARG A 7 -8.38 5.71 -8.85
CA ARG A 7 -8.57 7.01 -8.19
C ARG A 7 -10.03 7.24 -7.82
N ASP A 8 -10.95 6.95 -8.75
CA ASP A 8 -12.36 7.30 -8.63
C ASP A 8 -13.20 6.19 -7.99
N ALA A 9 -12.66 4.99 -7.80
CA ALA A 9 -13.33 3.84 -7.18
C ALA A 9 -13.96 4.10 -5.79
N PRO A 10 -13.39 4.96 -4.91
CA PRO A 10 -14.04 5.29 -3.65
C PRO A 10 -15.39 6.02 -3.82
N VAL A 11 -15.55 6.81 -4.88
CA VAL A 11 -16.69 7.75 -5.04
C VAL A 11 -17.63 7.40 -6.19
N HIS A 12 -17.26 6.50 -7.11
CA HIS A 12 -18.09 6.16 -8.26
C HIS A 12 -18.32 4.64 -8.39
N PRO A 13 -19.57 4.15 -8.44
CA PRO A 13 -19.88 2.71 -8.41
C PRO A 13 -19.27 1.90 -9.57
N LEU A 14 -19.34 2.40 -10.81
CA LEU A 14 -18.79 1.69 -11.97
C LEU A 14 -17.26 1.55 -11.89
N THR A 15 -16.56 2.58 -11.41
CA THR A 15 -15.10 2.51 -11.32
C THR A 15 -14.66 1.62 -10.17
N ARG A 16 -15.48 1.48 -9.11
CA ARG A 16 -15.29 0.47 -8.07
C ARG A 16 -15.36 -0.93 -8.63
N GLU A 17 -16.42 -1.24 -9.38
CA GLU A 17 -16.59 -2.54 -10.03
C GLU A 17 -15.42 -2.86 -10.99
N LEU A 18 -15.02 -1.89 -11.80
CA LEU A 18 -13.89 -2.05 -12.72
C LEU A 18 -12.53 -2.16 -12.02
N ALA A 19 -12.38 -1.57 -10.83
CA ALA A 19 -11.16 -1.67 -10.03
C ALA A 19 -11.05 -2.99 -9.27
N GLU A 20 -12.17 -3.68 -9.01
CA GLU A 20 -12.22 -4.87 -8.14
C GLU A 20 -11.19 -5.96 -8.53
N PRO A 21 -11.07 -6.40 -9.80
CA PRO A 21 -10.08 -7.42 -10.16
C PRO A 21 -8.63 -6.96 -9.93
N TYR A 22 -8.40 -5.66 -10.04
CA TYR A 22 -7.09 -5.04 -9.84
C TYR A 22 -6.75 -4.96 -8.34
N LEU A 23 -7.71 -4.60 -7.49
CA LEU A 23 -7.56 -4.61 -6.04
C LEU A 23 -7.32 -6.03 -5.50
N GLN A 24 -8.05 -7.03 -6.01
CA GLN A 24 -7.82 -8.44 -5.68
C GLN A 24 -6.42 -8.94 -6.11
N HIS A 25 -5.88 -8.40 -7.21
CA HIS A 25 -4.50 -8.68 -7.60
C HIS A 25 -3.49 -8.07 -6.61
N TRP A 26 -3.74 -6.85 -6.14
CA TRP A 26 -2.91 -6.19 -5.12
C TRP A 26 -2.94 -6.91 -3.77
N GLU A 27 -4.08 -7.45 -3.35
CA GLU A 27 -4.16 -8.27 -2.13
C GLU A 27 -3.27 -9.52 -2.21
N ARG A 28 -3.26 -10.21 -3.37
CA ARG A 28 -2.36 -11.33 -3.60
C ARG A 28 -0.89 -10.89 -3.59
N MET A 29 -0.59 -9.74 -4.20
CA MET A 29 0.77 -9.17 -4.19
C MET A 29 1.24 -8.85 -2.77
N ARG A 30 0.38 -8.25 -1.94
CA ARG A 30 0.64 -8.00 -0.51
C ARG A 30 1.05 -9.27 0.21
N ASP A 31 0.32 -10.36 0.00
CA ASP A 31 0.58 -11.63 0.68
C ASP A 31 1.91 -12.26 0.23
N VAL A 32 2.25 -12.16 -1.06
CA VAL A 32 3.54 -12.61 -1.61
C VAL A 32 4.70 -11.79 -1.03
N LEU A 33 4.58 -10.46 -1.01
CA LEU A 33 5.61 -9.58 -0.44
C LEU A 33 5.82 -9.83 1.05
N ALA A 34 4.73 -10.04 1.80
CA ALA A 34 4.80 -10.32 3.23
C ALA A 34 5.53 -11.64 3.55
N ALA A 35 5.44 -12.64 2.67
CA ALA A 35 6.08 -13.94 2.87
C ALA A 35 7.61 -13.83 2.97
N GLY A 36 8.23 -12.87 2.27
CA GLY A 36 9.68 -12.64 2.28
C GLY A 36 10.25 -12.24 3.65
N TRP A 37 9.44 -11.72 4.55
CA TRP A 37 9.89 -11.23 5.86
C TRP A 37 9.84 -12.28 6.98
N GLY A 38 9.19 -13.43 6.76
CA GLY A 38 9.12 -14.51 7.77
C GLY A 38 8.41 -14.15 9.09
N THR A 39 7.57 -13.11 9.11
CA THR A 39 6.85 -12.67 10.31
C THR A 39 5.64 -13.53 10.63
N ARG A 40 5.21 -13.58 11.90
CA ARG A 40 4.05 -14.35 12.38
C ARG A 40 3.20 -13.57 13.37
N GLY A 41 1.98 -14.05 13.61
CA GLY A 41 1.03 -13.49 14.58
C GLY A 41 0.77 -12.00 14.35
N ARG A 42 0.67 -11.24 15.45
CA ARG A 42 0.38 -9.80 15.42
C ARG A 42 1.34 -9.00 14.53
N ARG A 43 2.61 -9.40 14.47
CA ARG A 43 3.59 -8.72 13.61
C ARG A 43 3.29 -8.91 12.13
N ARG A 44 2.83 -10.10 11.74
CA ARG A 44 2.40 -10.37 10.36
C ARG A 44 1.20 -9.52 9.97
N GLU A 45 0.23 -9.34 10.88
CA GLU A 45 -0.93 -8.49 10.62
C GLU A 45 -0.53 -7.03 10.37
N ILE A 46 0.37 -6.49 11.19
CA ILE A 46 0.87 -5.11 11.02
C ILE A 46 1.67 -4.97 9.72
N LEU A 47 2.50 -5.97 9.38
CA LEU A 47 3.23 -5.99 8.12
C LEU A 47 2.30 -6.00 6.90
N LEU A 48 1.24 -6.82 6.93
CA LEU A 48 0.25 -6.86 5.85
C LEU A 48 -0.43 -5.50 5.67
N ALA A 49 -0.80 -4.84 6.77
CA ALA A 49 -1.39 -3.50 6.71
C ALA A 49 -0.41 -2.46 6.12
N ALA A 50 0.87 -2.49 6.54
CA ALA A 50 1.88 -1.59 6.01
C ALA A 50 2.12 -1.80 4.51
N ILE A 51 2.22 -3.06 4.06
CA ILE A 51 2.37 -3.38 2.63
C ILE A 51 1.12 -2.98 1.84
N ALA A 52 -0.08 -3.15 2.40
CA ALA A 52 -1.31 -2.71 1.74
C ALA A 52 -1.29 -1.19 1.48
N HIS A 53 -0.84 -0.38 2.45
CA HIS A 53 -0.64 1.05 2.25
C HIS A 53 0.47 1.37 1.24
N ALA A 54 1.57 0.64 1.26
CA ALA A 54 2.65 0.83 0.28
C ALA A 54 2.21 0.53 -1.16
N LEU A 55 1.20 -0.34 -1.36
CA LEU A 55 0.62 -0.65 -2.67
C LEU A 55 -0.55 0.27 -3.04
N ASP A 56 -1.16 0.96 -2.08
CA ASP A 56 -2.39 1.71 -2.28
C ASP A 56 -2.18 3.04 -3.01
N PHE A 57 -2.98 3.28 -4.05
CA PHE A 57 -2.90 4.51 -4.84
C PHE A 57 -3.19 5.76 -4.00
N GLN A 58 -4.16 5.72 -3.09
CA GLN A 58 -4.54 6.91 -2.31
C GLN A 58 -3.42 7.32 -1.35
N THR A 59 -2.63 6.35 -0.85
CA THR A 59 -1.41 6.64 -0.09
C THR A 59 -0.43 7.48 -0.91
N TRP A 60 -0.05 7.05 -2.12
CA TRP A 60 0.88 7.81 -2.97
C TRP A 60 0.31 9.16 -3.41
N HIS A 61 -0.98 9.22 -3.75
CA HIS A 61 -1.66 10.47 -4.09
C HIS A 61 -1.61 11.47 -2.91
N SER A 62 -1.84 11.00 -1.69
CA SER A 62 -1.71 11.83 -0.49
C SER A 62 -0.27 12.34 -0.32
N LEU A 63 0.72 11.45 -0.31
CA LEU A 63 2.12 11.82 -0.08
C LEU A 63 2.65 12.80 -1.14
N VAL A 64 2.47 12.48 -2.42
CA VAL A 64 3.08 13.27 -3.50
C VAL A 64 2.22 14.47 -3.88
N ARG A 65 0.91 14.29 -4.09
CA ARG A 65 0.04 15.37 -4.60
C ARG A 65 -0.51 16.28 -3.52
N GLN A 66 -0.78 15.77 -2.32
CA GLN A 66 -1.40 16.57 -1.24
C GLN A 66 -0.40 17.05 -0.19
N ARG A 67 0.73 16.37 -0.04
CA ARG A 67 1.79 16.72 0.93
C ARG A 67 3.08 17.20 0.27
N GLY A 68 3.21 17.04 -1.04
CA GLY A 68 4.31 17.61 -1.82
C GLY A 68 5.65 16.89 -1.61
N LEU A 69 5.63 15.64 -1.15
CA LEU A 69 6.84 14.81 -1.14
C LEU A 69 7.24 14.51 -2.58
N ASP A 70 8.54 14.52 -2.84
CA ASP A 70 9.06 13.93 -4.07
C ASP A 70 8.99 12.39 -4.03
N ASP A 71 9.26 11.76 -5.16
CA ASP A 71 9.15 10.31 -5.30
C ASP A 71 10.14 9.58 -4.36
N GLU A 72 11.35 10.11 -4.16
CA GLU A 72 12.36 9.50 -3.29
C GLU A 72 11.92 9.55 -1.82
N GLN A 73 11.45 10.69 -1.35
CA GLN A 73 10.93 10.89 0.00
C GLN A 73 9.72 9.99 0.28
N ALA A 74 8.79 9.88 -0.67
CA ALA A 74 7.61 9.04 -0.53
C ALA A 74 7.98 7.54 -0.49
N VAL A 75 8.92 7.11 -1.33
CA VAL A 75 9.45 5.74 -1.34
C VAL A 75 10.16 5.42 -0.04
N GLU A 76 11.06 6.29 0.42
CA GLU A 76 11.78 6.12 1.68
C GLU A 76 10.80 5.97 2.84
N LEU A 77 9.80 6.85 2.94
CA LEU A 77 8.80 6.81 4.00
C LEU A 77 8.06 5.47 4.03
N MET A 78 7.62 4.96 2.87
CA MET A 78 6.87 3.70 2.79
C MET A 78 7.74 2.47 3.01
N ALA A 79 8.95 2.46 2.47
CA ALA A 79 9.91 1.39 2.71
C ALA A 79 10.28 1.31 4.20
N CYS A 80 10.52 2.46 4.85
CA CYS A 80 10.77 2.54 6.29
C CYS A 80 9.56 2.04 7.09
N ALA A 81 8.34 2.47 6.77
CA ALA A 81 7.14 2.00 7.46
C ALA A 81 6.97 0.47 7.38
N VAL A 82 7.20 -0.13 6.20
CA VAL A 82 7.16 -1.59 6.01
C VAL A 82 8.27 -2.29 6.78
N GLY A 83 9.50 -1.78 6.74
CA GLY A 83 10.64 -2.32 7.49
C GLY A 83 10.42 -2.25 9.01
N CYS A 84 9.87 -1.14 9.51
CA CYS A 84 9.49 -0.97 10.90
C CYS A 84 8.34 -1.90 11.30
N ALA A 85 7.39 -2.19 10.41
CA ALA A 85 6.36 -3.19 10.68
C ALA A 85 6.98 -4.61 10.80
N ALA A 86 7.95 -4.94 9.94
CA ALA A 86 8.63 -6.23 9.93
C ALA A 86 9.55 -6.46 11.14
N HIS A 87 10.30 -5.44 11.56
CA HIS A 87 11.38 -5.57 12.55
C HIS A 87 11.20 -4.74 13.82
N GLY A 88 10.29 -3.78 13.80
CA GLY A 88 9.98 -2.86 14.91
C GLY A 88 10.73 -1.56 14.75
N CYS A 89 10.20 -0.46 15.30
CA CYS A 89 11.01 0.75 15.44
C CYS A 89 12.03 0.52 16.55
N LYS A 90 13.31 0.75 16.25
CA LYS A 90 14.23 1.21 17.29
C LYS A 90 13.73 2.58 17.71
N ARG A 91 13.29 2.71 18.97
CA ARG A 91 12.96 4.02 19.56
C ARG A 91 14.22 4.86 19.71
#